data_AF-A0A5E4EH93-F1
#
_entry.id   AF-A0A5E4EH93-F1
#
_cell.length_a   1.000
_cell.length_b   1.000
_cell.length_c   1.000
_cell.angle_alpha   90.00
_cell.angle_beta   90.00
_cell.angle_gamma   90.00
#
_symmetry.space_group_name_H-M   'P 1'
#
loop_
_entity.id
_entity.type
_entity.pdbx_description
1 polymer ?
#
loop_
_entity_poly.entity_id
_entity_poly.type
_entity_poly.pdbx_seq_one_letter_code
_entity_poly.pdbx_strand_id
1 'polypeptide(L)'
;MKLLQISSSHSVASLKCLHGRVPSHNIKPASASFATHKVGVFNSSRLSVCGFCRTSRPNKVAMGAIVISATSNTCCTRFCSFHQKAVEFLSSRKIGANVIVRPFSTCTSPVISPIFPLVMRPPSSLVMATQLSPSDAPQRSEEWFALRRDKLTTSTFSTALGFWKGNRRPELWHEKVFESEKQIVEASKRAMEWGVLNEEVAIGKYKSITGREVDSYGFATHTEERLGWVGASPDGLLDGLIDCFQGGGILEVKCPYNKGKPEKGLPWSTMPFYYMPQVQGQMEIMDREWVDLYCWTPNGSTIFRVCRDRSYWNLMHGILREFWWENVIPAREALLLGKEEEAKQYIPTSTHKQTGLAIVKSLKLASEAKLLCREIAGHVEFF
;
A
#
# COMPACT_ATOMS: atom_id res chain seq x y z
N MET A 1 -44.26 40.38 -1.80
CA MET A 1 -44.62 41.14 -0.58
C MET A 1 -45.87 40.50 0.01
N LYS A 2 -45.93 40.20 1.32
CA LYS A 2 -47.07 39.65 2.11
C LYS A 2 -48.06 38.66 1.45
N LEU A 3 -48.13 37.44 2.01
CA LEU A 3 -49.34 36.60 2.17
C LEU A 3 -49.03 35.64 3.35
N LEU A 4 -49.39 35.94 4.60
CA LEU A 4 -50.71 35.87 5.26
C LEU A 4 -51.36 34.47 5.26
N GLN A 5 -51.50 33.92 6.48
CA GLN A 5 -52.34 32.76 6.82
C GLN A 5 -53.83 33.16 6.87
N ILE A 6 -54.74 32.17 6.88
CA ILE A 6 -55.76 31.96 7.94
C ILE A 6 -56.51 30.61 7.70
N SER A 7 -57.25 30.14 8.72
CA SER A 7 -58.06 28.90 8.82
C SER A 7 -59.38 28.97 8.01
N SER A 8 -60.33 28.01 7.98
CA SER A 8 -60.74 26.89 8.86
C SER A 8 -61.26 25.68 8.01
N SER A 9 -62.03 24.63 8.42
CA SER A 9 -62.95 24.34 9.55
C SER A 9 -63.10 22.81 9.81
N HIS A 10 -64.00 22.37 10.71
CA HIS A 10 -64.25 20.96 11.10
C HIS A 10 -65.61 20.38 10.62
N SER A 11 -65.71 19.04 10.54
CA SER A 11 -66.87 18.22 10.99
C SER A 11 -66.48 16.71 10.97
N VAL A 12 -66.22 16.00 12.10
CA VAL A 12 -67.14 15.28 13.03
C VAL A 12 -67.46 13.80 12.63
N ALA A 13 -67.56 12.92 13.67
CA ALA A 13 -67.98 11.49 13.70
C ALA A 13 -66.89 10.39 13.54
N SER A 14 -66.93 9.22 14.21
CA SER A 14 -67.57 8.84 15.51
C SER A 14 -66.95 7.56 16.13
N LEU A 15 -67.39 7.23 17.36
CA LEU A 15 -66.89 6.29 18.38
C LEU A 15 -66.50 4.81 18.02
N LYS A 16 -65.38 4.38 18.62
CA LYS A 16 -65.12 3.16 19.44
C LYS A 16 -65.12 1.72 18.87
N CYS A 17 -63.95 1.09 19.08
CA CYS A 17 -63.67 -0.22 19.72
C CYS A 17 -64.49 -1.50 19.40
N LEU A 18 -63.77 -2.58 19.08
CA LEU A 18 -63.96 -3.91 19.70
C LEU A 18 -62.65 -4.74 19.65
N HIS A 19 -62.58 -5.84 20.40
CA HIS A 19 -61.36 -6.64 20.64
C HIS A 19 -61.14 -7.76 19.62
N GLY A 20 -59.87 -8.17 19.47
CA GLY A 20 -59.40 -9.07 18.42
C GLY A 20 -59.67 -10.56 18.60
N ARG A 21 -59.04 -11.35 17.73
CA ARG A 21 -58.78 -12.79 17.95
C ARG A 21 -57.52 -13.23 17.20
N VAL A 22 -56.69 -14.00 17.90
CA VAL A 22 -55.55 -14.76 17.34
C VAL A 22 -56.00 -16.22 17.17
N PRO A 23 -55.73 -16.89 16.03
CA PRO A 23 -55.91 -18.33 15.90
C PRO A 23 -54.82 -19.10 16.66
N SER A 24 -55.17 -20.17 17.39
CA SER A 24 -54.20 -20.90 18.24
C SER A 24 -54.31 -22.43 18.17
N HIS A 25 -53.15 -23.06 17.95
CA HIS A 25 -52.85 -24.48 18.16
C HIS A 25 -51.39 -24.51 18.71
N ASN A 26 -51.04 -24.92 19.95
CA ASN A 26 -51.66 -25.82 20.94
C ASN A 26 -51.69 -27.27 20.41
N ILE A 27 -51.03 -28.31 20.98
CA ILE A 27 -50.83 -28.83 22.36
C ILE A 27 -49.61 -29.81 22.33
N LYS A 28 -48.78 -30.16 23.34
CA LYS A 28 -48.42 -29.76 24.74
C LYS A 28 -47.05 -30.43 25.12
N PRO A 29 -46.35 -30.04 26.22
CA PRO A 29 -45.07 -30.66 26.67
C PRO A 29 -45.18 -31.68 27.82
N ALA A 30 -44.15 -32.52 28.00
CA ALA A 30 -43.86 -33.42 29.15
C ALA A 30 -42.34 -33.77 29.09
N SER A 31 -41.46 -33.41 30.05
CA SER A 31 -41.26 -33.85 31.46
C SER A 31 -40.42 -35.14 31.61
N ALA A 32 -39.42 -35.12 32.50
CA ALA A 32 -38.33 -36.11 32.58
C ALA A 32 -38.56 -37.28 33.58
N SER A 33 -37.65 -38.27 33.57
CA SER A 33 -37.50 -39.30 34.61
C SER A 33 -36.02 -39.72 34.83
N PHE A 34 -35.74 -40.32 35.99
CA PHE A 34 -34.39 -40.73 36.48
C PHE A 34 -34.12 -42.23 36.29
N ALA A 35 -32.85 -42.65 36.13
CA ALA A 35 -32.38 -44.01 36.50
C ALA A 35 -30.82 -44.17 36.64
N THR A 36 -30.34 -44.15 37.89
CA THR A 36 -29.27 -45.00 38.50
C THR A 36 -28.07 -45.60 37.73
N HIS A 37 -26.86 -45.15 38.11
CA HIS A 37 -25.69 -45.94 38.62
C HIS A 37 -25.55 -47.48 38.40
N LYS A 38 -24.43 -47.93 37.78
CA LYS A 38 -23.31 -48.79 38.33
C LYS A 38 -22.44 -49.39 37.18
N VAL A 39 -21.11 -49.17 37.15
CA VAL A 39 -19.98 -49.91 37.78
C VAL A 39 -19.56 -51.23 37.08
N GLY A 40 -18.29 -51.27 36.65
CA GLY A 40 -17.55 -52.38 36.01
C GLY A 40 -16.49 -51.78 35.07
N VAL A 41 -15.16 -51.76 35.30
CA VAL A 41 -14.17 -52.63 36.01
C VAL A 41 -13.73 -53.84 35.17
N PHE A 42 -12.41 -54.10 35.16
CA PHE A 42 -11.60 -55.03 34.37
C PHE A 42 -11.28 -54.62 32.90
N ASN A 43 -10.12 -54.94 32.30
CA ASN A 43 -8.67 -54.83 32.65
C ASN A 43 -7.84 -55.72 31.67
N SER A 44 -6.68 -55.23 31.22
CA SER A 44 -5.50 -55.94 30.65
C SER A 44 -5.66 -57.33 29.96
N SER A 45 -5.33 -57.40 28.66
CA SER A 45 -4.42 -58.41 28.06
C SER A 45 -4.07 -58.02 26.61
N ARG A 46 -2.80 -57.85 26.19
CA ARG A 46 -1.67 -58.80 25.98
C ARG A 46 -1.68 -59.56 24.65
N LEU A 47 -0.95 -59.01 23.67
CA LEU A 47 -0.12 -59.70 22.66
C LEU A 47 1.16 -58.83 22.53
N SER A 48 2.42 -59.27 22.68
CA SER A 48 3.07 -60.60 22.62
C SER A 48 3.09 -61.19 21.19
N VAL A 49 4.21 -61.56 20.56
CA VAL A 49 5.57 -61.91 21.05
C VAL A 49 6.68 -61.23 20.20
N CYS A 50 7.93 -61.23 20.69
CA CYS A 50 9.13 -60.65 20.05
C CYS A 50 10.12 -61.74 19.55
N GLY A 51 10.91 -61.45 18.49
CA GLY A 51 12.11 -62.21 18.11
C GLY A 51 12.48 -62.09 16.61
N PHE A 52 13.74 -62.15 16.18
CA PHE A 52 15.01 -62.11 16.93
C PHE A 52 16.15 -61.53 16.05
N CYS A 53 17.39 -61.48 16.56
CA CYS A 53 18.49 -60.65 16.02
C CYS A 53 19.44 -61.30 14.97
N ARG A 54 20.31 -60.42 14.42
CA ARG A 54 21.78 -60.59 14.17
C ARG A 54 22.35 -61.01 12.78
N THR A 55 22.87 -59.97 12.09
CA THR A 55 24.27 -59.78 11.62
C THR A 55 24.95 -60.65 10.52
N SER A 56 25.78 -59.93 9.73
CA SER A 56 27.06 -60.32 9.06
C SER A 56 27.07 -60.61 7.55
N ARG A 57 28.13 -60.10 6.90
CA ARG A 57 28.64 -60.38 5.53
C ARG A 57 29.72 -61.51 5.60
N PRO A 58 30.64 -61.79 4.63
CA PRO A 58 30.87 -61.26 3.26
C PRO A 58 31.29 -62.29 2.16
N ASN A 59 31.65 -61.77 0.96
CA ASN A 59 32.57 -62.27 -0.11
C ASN A 59 31.94 -62.17 -1.53
N LYS A 60 32.65 -61.91 -2.64
CA LYS A 60 34.07 -61.54 -2.91
C LYS A 60 34.24 -60.97 -4.35
N VAL A 61 35.10 -59.94 -4.55
CA VAL A 61 36.05 -59.72 -5.70
C VAL A 61 35.47 -59.61 -7.14
N ALA A 62 35.97 -58.80 -8.10
CA ALA A 62 37.26 -58.10 -8.32
C ALA A 62 37.06 -56.66 -8.89
N MET A 63 37.87 -55.66 -8.50
CA MET A 63 39.09 -55.11 -9.17
C MET A 63 38.86 -54.24 -10.43
N GLY A 64 39.32 -52.96 -10.39
CA GLY A 64 39.21 -52.05 -11.55
C GLY A 64 39.72 -50.60 -11.37
N ALA A 65 41.04 -50.42 -11.15
CA ALA A 65 41.80 -49.16 -11.33
C ALA A 65 41.48 -47.92 -10.44
N ILE A 66 42.26 -46.84 -10.64
CA ILE A 66 42.45 -45.66 -9.78
C ILE A 66 42.38 -44.39 -10.66
N VAL A 67 41.87 -43.25 -10.14
CA VAL A 67 42.43 -41.87 -10.25
C VAL A 67 41.46 -40.83 -9.65
N ILE A 68 42.02 -39.77 -9.06
CA ILE A 68 41.31 -38.58 -8.59
C ILE A 68 41.50 -37.45 -9.60
N SER A 69 40.42 -36.75 -10.00
CA SER A 69 40.52 -35.35 -10.44
C SER A 69 39.21 -34.60 -10.23
N ALA A 70 39.30 -33.33 -9.89
CA ALA A 70 38.20 -32.38 -10.06
C ALA A 70 38.14 -31.90 -11.53
N THR A 71 37.01 -31.30 -11.93
CA THR A 71 36.87 -30.58 -13.21
C THR A 71 36.19 -29.23 -12.99
N SER A 72 36.90 -28.16 -13.31
CA SER A 72 36.35 -26.81 -13.46
C SER A 72 35.94 -26.59 -14.93
N ASN A 73 34.77 -26.00 -15.15
CA ASN A 73 34.28 -25.72 -16.50
C ASN A 73 34.68 -24.31 -16.97
N THR A 74 35.56 -24.23 -17.96
CA THR A 74 35.80 -23.04 -18.77
C THR A 74 35.22 -23.23 -20.17
N CYS A 75 34.62 -22.17 -20.72
CA CYS A 75 34.20 -22.10 -22.13
C CYS A 75 34.92 -20.92 -22.79
N CYS A 76 35.45 -21.12 -23.99
CA CYS A 76 36.47 -20.24 -24.57
C CYS A 76 35.89 -19.08 -25.38
N THR A 77 36.34 -17.86 -25.09
CA THR A 77 36.27 -16.74 -26.04
C THR A 77 37.52 -16.71 -26.91
N ARG A 78 37.37 -16.48 -28.22
CA ARG A 78 38.49 -16.29 -29.14
C ARG A 78 38.87 -14.82 -29.22
N PHE A 79 40.16 -14.52 -29.11
CA PHE A 79 40.76 -13.25 -29.53
C PHE A 79 41.81 -13.52 -30.61
N CYS A 80 41.90 -12.64 -31.61
CA CYS A 80 43.05 -12.53 -32.50
C CYS A 80 43.75 -11.19 -32.22
N SER A 81 45.07 -11.20 -32.19
CA SER A 81 45.91 -10.04 -31.87
C SER A 81 46.65 -9.50 -33.10
N PHE A 82 47.02 -8.22 -33.06
CA PHE A 82 48.02 -7.63 -33.94
C PHE A 82 49.19 -7.08 -33.09
N HIS A 83 50.41 -7.11 -33.63
CA HIS A 83 51.64 -6.90 -32.87
C HIS A 83 52.22 -5.47 -32.94
N GLN A 84 52.65 -4.98 -31.78
CA GLN A 84 53.90 -4.26 -31.48
C GLN A 84 54.64 -3.47 -32.59
N LYS A 85 55.05 -2.23 -32.24
CA LYS A 85 56.46 -1.94 -31.89
C LYS A 85 56.62 -0.61 -31.14
N ALA A 86 57.81 -0.38 -30.56
CA ALA A 86 58.18 0.79 -29.75
C ALA A 86 59.66 1.18 -29.95
N VAL A 87 60.02 2.42 -29.59
CA VAL A 87 61.35 3.09 -29.60
C VAL A 87 61.24 4.16 -28.48
N GLU A 88 61.99 4.20 -27.36
CA GLU A 88 63.43 4.50 -27.15
C GLU A 88 63.82 5.97 -27.49
N PHE A 89 64.69 6.73 -26.77
CA PHE A 89 65.34 6.64 -25.44
C PHE A 89 65.98 8.02 -25.07
N LEU A 90 66.36 8.25 -23.78
CA LEU A 90 67.36 9.23 -23.26
C LEU A 90 67.08 10.77 -23.37
N SER A 91 67.83 11.72 -22.76
CA SER A 91 68.42 11.83 -21.38
C SER A 91 69.07 13.22 -21.09
N SER A 92 68.96 13.71 -19.84
CA SER A 92 69.93 14.57 -19.10
C SER A 92 70.13 16.11 -19.32
N ARG A 93 70.04 16.85 -18.18
CA ARG A 93 70.86 18.04 -17.73
C ARG A 93 70.68 19.41 -18.44
N LYS A 94 70.93 20.61 -17.84
CA LYS A 94 70.96 21.15 -16.44
C LYS A 94 71.17 22.71 -16.51
N ILE A 95 70.83 23.51 -15.47
CA ILE A 95 71.09 24.98 -15.31
C ILE A 95 70.16 25.89 -16.17
N GLY A 96 69.71 27.11 -15.80
CA GLY A 96 69.70 27.82 -14.50
C GLY A 96 69.28 29.32 -14.59
N ALA A 97 68.62 29.84 -13.54
CA ALA A 97 68.41 31.26 -13.10
C ALA A 97 68.00 32.41 -14.06
N ASN A 98 66.88 33.12 -13.74
CA ASN A 98 66.72 34.60 -13.57
C ASN A 98 65.36 35.20 -14.00
N VAL A 99 64.54 35.70 -13.06
CA VAL A 99 63.52 36.77 -13.24
C VAL A 99 63.32 37.51 -11.89
N ILE A 100 63.15 38.85 -11.89
CA ILE A 100 63.02 39.69 -10.67
C ILE A 100 61.74 40.54 -10.66
N VAL A 101 60.77 40.11 -9.84
CA VAL A 101 60.09 40.84 -8.74
C VAL A 101 59.59 42.32 -8.89
N ARG A 102 58.24 42.49 -8.91
CA ARG A 102 57.38 43.56 -8.25
C ARG A 102 57.42 45.02 -8.80
N PRO A 103 56.42 45.90 -8.44
CA PRO A 103 56.10 46.48 -7.10
C PRO A 103 55.00 45.71 -6.31
N PHE A 104 54.88 45.63 -4.97
CA PHE A 104 54.88 46.59 -3.82
C PHE A 104 53.55 47.38 -3.66
N SER A 105 52.97 47.61 -2.45
CA SER A 105 53.53 47.52 -1.06
C SER A 105 52.53 47.11 0.07
N THR A 106 52.96 47.26 1.33
CA THR A 106 52.43 46.85 2.67
C THR A 106 51.28 47.74 3.25
N CYS A 107 50.68 47.61 4.46
CA CYS A 107 51.17 47.24 5.81
C CYS A 107 50.13 46.75 6.87
N THR A 108 50.59 45.87 7.79
CA THR A 108 50.37 45.78 9.28
C THR A 108 49.01 45.50 9.99
N SER A 109 49.17 44.73 11.08
CA SER A 109 48.29 44.17 12.16
C SER A 109 47.51 45.20 13.04
N PRO A 110 46.68 44.84 14.08
CA PRO A 110 46.58 43.56 14.83
C PRO A 110 45.14 43.08 15.23
N VAL A 111 45.08 42.09 16.15
CA VAL A 111 43.88 41.47 16.73
C VAL A 111 43.24 42.31 17.84
N ILE A 112 41.91 42.41 17.86
CA ILE A 112 41.03 42.61 19.04
C ILE A 112 39.62 42.11 18.69
N SER A 113 38.93 41.47 19.64
CA SER A 113 37.51 41.09 19.51
C SER A 113 36.58 42.13 20.13
N PRO A 114 35.43 42.42 19.49
CA PRO A 114 34.22 42.81 20.22
C PRO A 114 33.09 41.80 20.00
N ILE A 115 32.32 41.55 21.06
CA ILE A 115 31.06 40.79 20.97
C ILE A 115 30.03 41.68 20.27
N PHE A 116 29.50 41.23 19.12
CA PHE A 116 28.33 41.82 18.49
C PHE A 116 27.07 40.99 18.81
N PRO A 117 25.94 41.64 19.16
CA PRO A 117 24.72 40.92 19.51
C PRO A 117 24.12 40.22 18.28
N LEU A 118 23.73 38.96 18.44
CA LEU A 118 22.93 38.24 17.44
C LEU A 118 21.53 38.85 17.37
N VAL A 119 21.35 39.82 16.47
CA VAL A 119 20.03 40.32 16.07
C VAL A 119 19.32 39.22 15.30
N MET A 120 18.65 38.34 16.05
CA MET A 120 17.72 37.34 15.52
C MET A 120 16.52 38.06 14.90
N ARG A 121 16.65 38.39 13.60
CA ARG A 121 15.48 38.72 12.78
C ARG A 121 14.59 37.48 12.75
N PRO A 122 13.34 37.53 13.24
CA PRO A 122 12.43 36.41 13.08
C PRO A 122 12.19 36.17 11.58
N PRO A 123 12.10 34.91 11.12
CA PRO A 123 11.72 34.64 9.75
C PRO A 123 10.31 35.18 9.50
N SER A 124 10.20 36.18 8.62
CA SER A 124 8.92 36.74 8.17
C SER A 124 8.23 35.79 7.20
N SER A 125 7.89 34.59 7.68
CA SER A 125 7.07 33.62 6.99
C SER A 125 5.81 33.38 7.82
N LEU A 126 4.77 34.17 7.54
CA LEU A 126 3.38 33.73 7.80
C LEU A 126 3.10 32.56 6.83
N VAL A 127 3.66 31.40 7.16
CA VAL A 127 3.11 30.12 6.71
C VAL A 127 1.75 30.05 7.37
N MET A 128 0.72 30.48 6.63
CA MET A 128 -0.62 30.01 6.90
C MET A 128 -0.55 28.50 6.74
N ALA A 129 -0.40 27.80 7.86
CA ALA A 129 -0.78 26.41 7.94
C ALA A 129 -2.28 26.38 7.65
N THR A 130 -2.62 26.20 6.36
CA THR A 130 -3.93 25.79 5.93
C THR A 130 -4.19 24.47 6.63
N GLN A 131 -4.87 24.59 7.77
CA GLN A 131 -5.23 23.44 8.59
C GLN A 131 -5.88 22.43 7.65
N LEU A 132 -5.37 21.20 7.69
CA LEU A 132 -6.09 20.06 7.15
C LEU A 132 -7.39 19.99 7.96
N SER A 133 -8.44 20.69 7.50
CA SER A 133 -9.80 20.31 7.83
C SER A 133 -9.96 18.95 7.20
N PRO A 134 -10.02 17.86 7.98
CA PRO A 134 -10.47 16.61 7.41
C PRO A 134 -11.91 16.85 6.92
N SER A 135 -12.37 16.04 5.97
CA SER A 135 -13.78 15.75 6.03
C SER A 135 -13.96 14.67 7.09
N ASP A 136 -14.63 15.02 8.19
CA ASP A 136 -15.02 14.10 9.25
C ASP A 136 -16.08 13.06 8.78
N ALA A 137 -16.47 13.12 7.50
CA ALA A 137 -17.24 12.10 6.80
C ALA A 137 -16.65 10.70 7.05
N PRO A 138 -17.34 9.83 7.81
CA PRO A 138 -16.82 8.52 8.17
C PRO A 138 -16.49 7.70 6.92
N GLN A 139 -15.42 6.91 6.97
CA GLN A 139 -15.03 6.04 5.86
C GLN A 139 -16.23 5.16 5.48
N ARG A 140 -16.61 5.12 4.19
CA ARG A 140 -17.79 4.42 3.63
C ARG A 140 -19.16 5.09 3.86
N SER A 141 -19.23 6.29 4.43
CA SER A 141 -20.46 7.12 4.43
C SER A 141 -20.83 7.63 3.03
N GLU A 142 -22.06 8.11 2.84
CA GLU A 142 -22.50 8.65 1.53
C GLU A 142 -21.72 9.91 1.17
N GLU A 143 -21.43 10.76 2.16
CA GLU A 143 -20.59 11.95 2.06
C GLU A 143 -19.17 11.58 1.62
N TRP A 144 -18.60 10.51 2.19
CA TRP A 144 -17.29 9.97 1.80
C TRP A 144 -17.28 9.45 0.36
N PHE A 145 -18.36 8.81 -0.10
CA PHE A 145 -18.49 8.43 -1.51
C PHE A 145 -18.63 9.65 -2.44
N ALA A 146 -19.40 10.66 -2.05
CA ALA A 146 -19.57 11.90 -2.81
C ALA A 146 -18.24 12.66 -2.98
N LEU A 147 -17.49 12.86 -1.90
CA LEU A 147 -16.16 13.49 -1.91
C LEU A 147 -15.15 12.77 -2.83
N ARG A 148 -15.31 11.45 -3.00
CA ARG A 148 -14.45 10.60 -3.83
C ARG A 148 -14.93 10.47 -5.28
N ARG A 149 -16.13 10.95 -5.63
CA ARG A 149 -16.66 10.92 -7.00
C ARG A 149 -15.75 11.71 -7.93
N ASP A 150 -15.50 12.98 -7.59
CA ASP A 150 -14.76 13.95 -8.41
C ASP A 150 -13.28 14.06 -8.02
N LYS A 151 -12.68 12.92 -7.69
CA LYS A 151 -11.27 12.74 -7.34
C LYS A 151 -10.72 11.44 -7.91
N LEU A 152 -9.49 11.45 -8.42
CA LEU A 152 -8.74 10.22 -8.66
C LEU A 152 -8.16 9.74 -7.33
N THR A 153 -8.64 8.60 -6.83
CA THR A 153 -8.25 8.11 -5.50
C THR A 153 -7.01 7.23 -5.57
N THR A 154 -6.13 7.31 -4.55
CA THR A 154 -4.85 6.57 -4.51
C THR A 154 -5.00 5.07 -4.79
N SER A 155 -6.05 4.44 -4.28
CA SER A 155 -6.40 3.03 -4.52
C SER A 155 -6.67 2.66 -5.99
N THR A 156 -6.85 3.66 -6.87
CA THR A 156 -7.05 3.49 -8.31
C THR A 156 -5.81 3.82 -9.14
N PHE A 157 -4.72 4.33 -8.53
CA PHE A 157 -3.55 4.81 -9.26
C PHE A 157 -2.88 3.71 -10.10
N SER A 158 -2.73 2.48 -9.59
CA SER A 158 -2.17 1.37 -10.38
C SER A 158 -2.99 1.08 -11.66
N THR A 159 -4.30 1.31 -11.62
CA THR A 159 -5.20 1.18 -12.78
C THR A 159 -5.07 2.37 -13.74
N ALA A 160 -5.04 3.60 -13.24
CA ALA A 160 -4.80 4.81 -14.06
C ALA A 160 -3.41 4.80 -14.73
N LEU A 161 -2.41 4.21 -14.07
CA LEU A 161 -1.06 3.95 -14.60
C LEU A 161 -1.00 2.77 -15.59
N GLY A 162 -2.09 2.03 -15.80
CA GLY A 162 -2.17 0.91 -16.75
C GLY A 162 -1.47 -0.38 -16.30
N PHE A 163 -1.34 -0.65 -15.00
CA PHE A 163 -0.64 -1.86 -14.52
C PHE A 163 -1.38 -3.17 -14.85
N TRP A 164 -2.69 -3.10 -15.13
CA TRP A 164 -3.54 -4.25 -15.39
C TRP A 164 -3.79 -4.44 -16.89
N LYS A 165 -3.77 -5.70 -17.35
CA LYS A 165 -4.05 -6.06 -18.75
C LYS A 165 -5.53 -5.83 -19.10
N GLY A 166 -5.81 -5.69 -20.40
CA GLY A 166 -7.17 -5.50 -20.91
C GLY A 166 -7.66 -4.07 -20.71
N ASN A 167 -8.95 -3.91 -20.46
CA ASN A 167 -9.63 -2.61 -20.53
C ASN A 167 -9.67 -1.86 -19.20
N ARG A 168 -8.91 -2.27 -18.18
CA ARG A 168 -9.04 -1.73 -16.81
C ARG A 168 -8.82 -0.21 -16.69
N ARG A 169 -7.95 0.36 -17.53
CA ARG A 169 -7.73 1.82 -17.63
C ARG A 169 -8.92 2.54 -18.30
N PRO A 170 -9.42 2.12 -19.48
CA PRO A 170 -10.74 2.52 -20.00
C PRO A 170 -11.92 2.35 -19.02
N GLU A 171 -11.99 1.23 -18.28
CA GLU A 171 -13.04 0.97 -17.29
C GLU A 171 -13.02 2.03 -16.18
N LEU A 172 -11.85 2.33 -15.61
CA LEU A 172 -11.71 3.40 -14.61
C LEU A 172 -12.05 4.79 -15.18
N TRP A 173 -11.75 5.06 -16.44
CA TRP A 173 -12.17 6.30 -17.10
C TRP A 173 -13.70 6.37 -17.20
N HIS A 174 -14.36 5.28 -17.59
CA HIS A 174 -15.82 5.22 -17.63
C HIS A 174 -16.44 5.41 -16.25
N GLU A 175 -15.87 4.79 -15.20
CA GLU A 175 -16.27 5.00 -13.79
C GLU A 175 -16.07 6.44 -13.29
N LYS A 176 -15.30 7.27 -14.00
CA LYS A 176 -15.05 8.67 -13.67
C LYS A 176 -15.75 9.68 -14.57
N VAL A 177 -16.18 9.26 -15.75
CA VAL A 177 -16.88 10.11 -16.73
C VAL A 177 -18.40 9.98 -16.64
N PHE A 178 -18.92 8.78 -16.35
CA PHE A 178 -20.37 8.50 -16.32
C PHE A 178 -20.87 8.20 -14.90
N GLU A 179 -22.07 8.67 -14.57
CA GLU A 179 -22.76 8.36 -13.31
C GLU A 179 -23.44 6.96 -13.32
N SER A 180 -22.87 6.01 -14.07
CA SER A 180 -23.42 4.66 -14.21
C SER A 180 -23.27 3.85 -12.94
N GLU A 181 -24.37 3.25 -12.47
CA GLU A 181 -24.35 2.28 -11.36
C GLU A 181 -23.38 1.13 -11.66
N LYS A 182 -22.46 0.85 -10.72
CA LYS A 182 -21.40 -0.11 -10.95
C LYS A 182 -21.94 -1.54 -11.03
N GLN A 183 -21.83 -2.17 -12.19
CA GLN A 183 -22.00 -3.61 -12.35
C GLN A 183 -20.80 -4.37 -11.73
N ILE A 184 -20.71 -4.34 -10.40
CA ILE A 184 -19.66 -5.03 -9.64
C ILE A 184 -19.90 -6.54 -9.76
N VAL A 185 -19.03 -7.23 -10.50
CA VAL A 185 -19.02 -8.69 -10.58
C VAL A 185 -18.99 -9.30 -9.17
N GLU A 186 -19.86 -10.26 -8.91
CA GLU A 186 -20.10 -10.89 -7.61
C GLU A 186 -18.83 -11.36 -6.87
N ALA A 187 -17.80 -11.83 -7.61
CA ALA A 187 -16.50 -12.19 -7.02
C ALA A 187 -15.71 -10.98 -6.48
N SER A 188 -15.84 -9.81 -7.11
CA SER A 188 -15.25 -8.54 -6.65
C SER A 188 -16.01 -7.98 -5.46
N LYS A 189 -17.35 -8.07 -5.47
CA LYS A 189 -18.21 -7.68 -4.35
C LYS A 189 -17.81 -8.41 -3.06
N ARG A 190 -17.77 -9.75 -3.09
CA ARG A 190 -17.32 -10.56 -1.95
C ARG A 190 -15.88 -10.30 -1.51
N ALA A 191 -14.99 -9.90 -2.43
CA ALA A 191 -13.63 -9.49 -2.08
C ALA A 191 -13.60 -8.15 -1.34
N MET A 192 -14.48 -7.21 -1.69
CA MET A 192 -14.64 -5.94 -0.98
C MET A 192 -15.29 -6.16 0.39
N GLU A 193 -16.38 -6.92 0.47
CA GLU A 193 -17.05 -7.29 1.72
C GLU A 193 -16.09 -7.99 2.70
N TRP A 194 -15.27 -8.92 2.21
CA TRP A 194 -14.21 -9.54 3.01
C TRP A 194 -13.20 -8.52 3.58
N GLY A 195 -12.83 -7.50 2.80
CA GLY A 195 -12.00 -6.40 3.29
C GLY A 195 -12.70 -5.64 4.43
N VAL A 196 -13.91 -5.14 4.15
CA VAL A 196 -14.74 -4.36 5.09
C VAL A 196 -14.93 -5.08 6.43
N LEU A 197 -15.21 -6.39 6.40
CA LEU A 197 -15.51 -7.19 7.60
C LEU A 197 -14.28 -7.50 8.47
N ASN A 198 -13.06 -7.42 7.94
CA ASN A 198 -11.84 -7.85 8.65
C ASN A 198 -10.87 -6.71 8.96
N GLU A 199 -11.11 -5.50 8.43
CA GLU A 199 -10.21 -4.34 8.58
C GLU A 199 -10.03 -3.92 10.03
N GLU A 200 -11.11 -3.80 10.81
CA GLU A 200 -11.05 -3.47 12.25
C GLU A 200 -10.28 -4.54 13.05
N VAL A 201 -10.54 -5.82 12.75
CA VAL A 201 -9.83 -6.97 13.35
C VAL A 201 -8.33 -6.93 13.03
N ALA A 202 -7.99 -6.57 11.79
CA ALA A 202 -6.62 -6.40 11.34
C ALA A 202 -5.94 -5.19 12.03
N ILE A 203 -6.60 -4.04 12.13
CA ILE A 203 -6.10 -2.87 12.88
C ILE A 203 -5.85 -3.24 14.35
N GLY A 204 -6.79 -3.92 15.01
CA GLY A 204 -6.63 -4.42 16.38
C GLY A 204 -5.42 -5.37 16.53
N LYS A 205 -5.21 -6.28 15.57
CA LYS A 205 -4.02 -7.15 15.53
C LYS A 205 -2.73 -6.36 15.27
N TYR A 206 -2.75 -5.31 14.43
CA TYR A 206 -1.59 -4.42 14.23
C TYR A 206 -1.23 -3.66 15.52
N LYS A 207 -2.22 -3.07 16.22
CA LYS A 207 -2.01 -2.44 17.55
C LYS A 207 -1.39 -3.44 18.53
N SER A 208 -1.97 -4.64 18.63
CA SER A 208 -1.50 -5.71 19.51
C SER A 208 -0.10 -6.25 19.19
N ILE A 209 0.36 -6.19 17.92
CA ILE A 209 1.71 -6.61 17.53
C ILE A 209 2.72 -5.49 17.80
N THR A 210 2.38 -4.25 17.44
CA THR A 210 3.35 -3.14 17.39
C THR A 210 3.40 -2.29 18.65
N GLY A 211 2.40 -2.37 19.52
CA GLY A 211 2.22 -1.45 20.66
C GLY A 211 1.92 -0.01 20.24
N ARG A 212 1.58 0.23 18.96
CA ARG A 212 1.25 1.55 18.43
C ARG A 212 -0.24 1.80 18.50
N GLU A 213 -0.61 3.03 18.82
CA GLU A 213 -1.94 3.52 18.49
C GLU A 213 -2.08 3.81 16.99
N VAL A 214 -3.34 3.84 16.57
CA VAL A 214 -3.77 4.07 15.20
C VAL A 214 -5.04 4.91 15.29
N ASP A 215 -5.02 6.08 14.67
CA ASP A 215 -6.15 7.00 14.61
C ASP A 215 -6.88 6.88 13.26
N SER A 216 -8.19 7.04 13.28
CA SER A 216 -9.02 7.00 12.06
C SER A 216 -8.93 8.32 11.28
N TYR A 217 -9.00 8.24 9.95
CA TYR A 217 -8.98 9.42 9.08
C TYR A 217 -9.85 9.18 7.83
N GLY A 218 -10.86 10.02 7.61
CA GLY A 218 -11.89 9.81 6.57
C GLY A 218 -11.37 9.95 5.14
N PHE A 219 -11.10 11.19 4.70
CA PHE A 219 -10.61 11.49 3.36
C PHE A 219 -9.78 12.77 3.33
N ALA A 220 -8.63 12.71 2.66
CA ALA A 220 -7.74 13.84 2.36
C ALA A 220 -7.75 14.13 0.86
N THR A 221 -7.80 15.41 0.50
CA THR A 221 -7.34 15.91 -0.81
C THR A 221 -5.95 16.50 -0.66
N HIS A 222 -5.20 16.62 -1.76
CA HIS A 222 -3.87 17.23 -1.72
C HIS A 222 -3.94 18.70 -1.25
N THR A 223 -2.96 19.13 -0.44
CA THR A 223 -2.91 20.49 0.15
C THR A 223 -2.72 21.58 -0.91
N GLU A 224 -1.85 21.35 -1.90
CA GLU A 224 -1.79 22.19 -3.10
C GLU A 224 -3.09 22.08 -3.93
N GLU A 225 -3.82 23.19 -4.09
CA GLU A 225 -5.08 23.29 -4.83
C GLU A 225 -5.00 22.71 -6.27
N ARG A 226 -3.88 22.94 -6.97
CA ARG A 226 -3.60 22.38 -8.32
C ARG A 226 -3.57 20.84 -8.39
N LEU A 227 -3.56 20.18 -7.22
CA LEU A 227 -3.63 18.73 -7.04
C LEU A 227 -4.90 18.30 -6.28
N GLY A 228 -5.85 19.21 -6.03
CA GLY A 228 -7.18 18.92 -5.45
C GLY A 228 -8.10 18.05 -6.33
N TRP A 229 -7.58 17.46 -7.40
CA TRP A 229 -8.20 16.41 -8.20
C TRP A 229 -7.75 14.99 -7.80
N VAL A 230 -6.70 14.84 -6.98
CA VAL A 230 -6.36 13.57 -6.32
C VAL A 230 -6.80 13.55 -4.86
N GLY A 231 -7.03 12.35 -4.32
CA GLY A 231 -7.35 12.18 -2.90
C GLY A 231 -7.03 10.80 -2.33
N ALA A 232 -6.88 10.73 -1.01
CA ALA A 232 -6.47 9.57 -0.25
C ALA A 232 -7.45 9.30 0.90
N SER A 233 -7.74 8.03 1.14
CA SER A 233 -8.10 7.57 2.49
C SER A 233 -6.98 6.63 2.91
N PRO A 234 -6.31 6.84 4.04
CA PRO A 234 -5.54 5.79 4.69
C PRO A 234 -6.52 4.85 5.42
N ASP A 235 -6.01 3.71 5.88
CA ASP A 235 -6.76 2.85 6.82
C ASP A 235 -6.44 3.22 8.29
N GLY A 236 -5.42 4.06 8.51
CA GLY A 236 -5.21 4.82 9.75
C GLY A 236 -3.99 5.76 9.69
N LEU A 237 -3.85 6.63 10.68
CA LEU A 237 -2.63 7.40 10.95
C LEU A 237 -1.85 6.78 12.11
N LEU A 238 -0.52 6.87 12.04
CA LEU A 238 0.39 6.27 13.01
C LEU A 238 1.21 7.34 13.72
N ASP A 239 1.01 7.50 15.02
CA ASP A 239 1.62 8.59 15.75
C ASP A 239 3.06 8.30 16.23
N GLY A 240 3.76 9.39 16.57
CA GLY A 240 5.13 9.38 17.11
C GLY A 240 6.24 9.59 16.08
N LEU A 241 7.34 10.23 16.53
CA LEU A 241 8.57 10.33 15.74
C LEU A 241 9.21 8.95 15.58
N ILE A 242 9.62 8.63 14.36
CA ILE A 242 10.50 7.49 14.07
C ILE A 242 11.72 8.02 13.33
N ASP A 243 12.91 7.68 13.83
CA ASP A 243 14.20 8.11 13.31
C ASP A 243 14.28 9.64 13.12
N CYS A 244 14.92 10.10 12.05
CA CYS A 244 15.14 11.53 11.79
C CYS A 244 13.91 12.27 11.23
N PHE A 245 12.74 11.64 11.15
CA PHE A 245 11.56 12.21 10.51
C PHE A 245 10.64 12.88 11.54
N GLN A 246 10.46 14.20 11.40
CA GLN A 246 9.45 14.95 12.15
C GLN A 246 8.07 14.71 11.53
N GLY A 247 7.36 13.72 12.05
CA GLY A 247 5.99 13.40 11.64
C GLY A 247 5.67 11.92 11.86
N GLY A 248 4.39 11.64 12.09
CA GLY A 248 3.86 10.28 12.10
C GLY A 248 3.89 9.62 10.72
N GLY A 249 3.38 8.41 10.65
CA GLY A 249 3.24 7.64 9.40
C GLY A 249 1.79 7.40 9.02
N ILE A 250 1.62 6.54 8.01
CA ILE A 250 0.34 6.05 7.52
C ILE A 250 0.25 4.54 7.78
N LEU A 251 -0.94 4.04 8.16
CA LEU A 251 -1.28 2.63 8.10
C LEU A 251 -2.13 2.35 6.86
N GLU A 252 -1.77 1.30 6.12
CA GLU A 252 -2.53 0.78 4.99
C GLU A 252 -2.77 -0.72 5.22
N VAL A 253 -4.02 -1.13 5.41
CA VAL A 253 -4.41 -2.49 5.85
C VAL A 253 -5.02 -3.28 4.71
N LYS A 254 -4.51 -4.48 4.45
CA LYS A 254 -5.02 -5.32 3.35
C LYS A 254 -5.29 -6.75 3.80
N CYS A 255 -6.57 -7.13 3.67
CA CYS A 255 -7.10 -8.46 3.95
C CYS A 255 -7.36 -9.19 2.61
N PRO A 256 -6.38 -9.88 2.00
CA PRO A 256 -6.55 -10.46 0.66
C PRO A 256 -7.52 -11.64 0.63
N TYR A 257 -8.61 -11.52 -0.15
CA TYR A 257 -9.63 -12.57 -0.36
C TYR A 257 -9.12 -13.83 -1.12
N ASN A 258 -7.81 -13.90 -1.44
CA ASN A 258 -7.10 -15.07 -1.98
C ASN A 258 -7.88 -15.87 -3.05
N LYS A 259 -8.33 -15.20 -4.12
CA LYS A 259 -9.11 -15.80 -5.22
C LYS A 259 -10.39 -16.53 -4.77
N GLY A 260 -11.05 -16.03 -3.73
CA GLY A 260 -12.25 -16.62 -3.14
C GLY A 260 -11.99 -17.70 -2.10
N LYS A 261 -10.77 -17.76 -1.55
CA LYS A 261 -10.33 -18.73 -0.53
C LYS A 261 -9.51 -18.07 0.59
N PRO A 262 -10.05 -17.05 1.29
CA PRO A 262 -9.33 -16.30 2.32
C PRO A 262 -8.82 -17.19 3.46
N GLU A 263 -9.49 -18.30 3.76
CA GLU A 263 -9.08 -19.30 4.75
C GLU A 263 -7.75 -19.98 4.41
N LYS A 264 -7.32 -19.91 3.13
CA LYS A 264 -6.03 -20.40 2.63
C LYS A 264 -5.06 -19.26 2.29
N GLY A 265 -5.41 -18.02 2.65
CA GLY A 265 -4.54 -16.86 2.46
C GLY A 265 -3.39 -16.90 3.45
N LEU A 266 -2.16 -16.79 2.95
CA LEU A 266 -0.98 -16.51 3.76
C LEU A 266 -0.60 -15.03 3.61
N PRO A 267 -0.02 -14.38 4.63
CA PRO A 267 0.50 -13.03 4.51
C PRO A 267 1.66 -13.00 3.50
N TRP A 268 1.90 -11.85 2.88
CA TRP A 268 2.86 -11.76 1.78
C TRP A 268 4.31 -11.90 2.26
N SER A 269 5.11 -12.73 1.59
CA SER A 269 6.54 -12.85 1.89
C SER A 269 7.37 -11.65 1.41
N THR A 270 6.88 -10.94 0.39
CA THR A 270 7.44 -9.71 -0.20
C THR A 270 6.33 -8.71 -0.50
N MET A 271 6.64 -7.41 -0.57
CA MET A 271 5.64 -6.38 -0.85
C MET A 271 5.08 -6.53 -2.29
N PRO A 272 3.76 -6.55 -2.52
CA PRO A 272 3.21 -6.58 -3.87
C PRO A 272 3.32 -5.20 -4.54
N PHE A 273 4.15 -5.13 -5.60
CA PHE A 273 4.51 -3.88 -6.28
C PHE A 273 3.31 -3.02 -6.76
N TYR A 274 2.16 -3.63 -7.03
CA TYR A 274 0.96 -2.93 -7.52
C TYR A 274 0.24 -2.10 -6.43
N TYR A 275 0.63 -2.22 -5.16
CA TYR A 275 0.25 -1.26 -4.10
C TYR A 275 1.19 -0.06 -4.00
N MET A 276 2.39 -0.11 -4.59
CA MET A 276 3.36 1.00 -4.56
C MET A 276 2.76 2.34 -5.06
N PRO A 277 1.95 2.38 -6.14
CA PRO A 277 1.29 3.61 -6.55
C PRO A 277 0.37 4.21 -5.49
N GLN A 278 -0.39 3.37 -4.79
CA GLN A 278 -1.35 3.81 -3.79
C GLN A 278 -0.64 4.44 -2.59
N VAL A 279 0.34 3.74 -2.02
CA VAL A 279 1.01 4.21 -0.80
C VAL A 279 1.90 5.42 -1.02
N GLN A 280 2.57 5.50 -2.18
CA GLN A 280 3.35 6.68 -2.56
C GLN A 280 2.43 7.88 -2.83
N GLY A 281 1.23 7.65 -3.35
CA GLY A 281 0.19 8.69 -3.46
C GLY A 281 -0.37 9.15 -2.11
N GLN A 282 -0.54 8.25 -1.14
CA GLN A 282 -0.98 8.58 0.22
C GLN A 282 0.08 9.42 0.95
N MET A 283 1.35 9.01 0.88
CA MET A 283 2.49 9.74 1.44
C MET A 283 2.65 11.15 0.87
N GLU A 284 2.36 11.37 -0.41
CA GLU A 284 2.34 12.71 -0.98
C GLU A 284 1.13 13.54 -0.48
N ILE A 285 -0.09 13.01 -0.66
CA ILE A 285 -1.35 13.75 -0.39
C ILE A 285 -1.48 14.17 1.07
N MET A 286 -0.99 13.35 2.00
CA MET A 286 -1.07 13.60 3.44
C MET A 286 0.19 14.25 4.03
N ASP A 287 1.21 14.49 3.19
CA ASP A 287 2.57 14.90 3.58
C ASP A 287 3.14 14.02 4.72
N ARG A 288 3.50 12.78 4.38
CA ARG A 288 4.01 11.76 5.30
C ARG A 288 5.18 11.03 4.67
N GLU A 289 6.23 10.77 5.46
CA GLU A 289 7.49 10.25 4.92
C GLU A 289 7.54 8.72 4.79
N TRP A 290 6.64 8.01 5.46
CA TRP A 290 6.57 6.56 5.45
C TRP A 290 5.14 6.03 5.63
N VAL A 291 4.91 4.81 5.15
CA VAL A 291 3.72 3.98 5.41
C VAL A 291 4.16 2.64 6.00
N ASP A 292 3.31 2.04 6.83
CA ASP A 292 3.31 0.61 7.09
C ASP A 292 2.19 -0.05 6.26
N LEU A 293 2.55 -0.77 5.20
CA LEU A 293 1.62 -1.64 4.47
C LEU A 293 1.49 -2.96 5.23
N TYR A 294 0.34 -3.16 5.85
CA TYR A 294 0.03 -4.32 6.67
C TYR A 294 -0.86 -5.32 5.93
N CYS A 295 -0.34 -6.53 5.71
CA CYS A 295 -1.12 -7.64 5.20
C CYS A 295 -1.61 -8.51 6.35
N TRP A 296 -2.92 -8.76 6.43
CA TRP A 296 -3.52 -9.63 7.44
C TRP A 296 -4.31 -10.76 6.78
N THR A 297 -4.13 -11.99 7.26
CA THR A 297 -4.96 -13.14 6.88
C THR A 297 -5.32 -13.97 8.11
N PRO A 298 -6.29 -14.91 8.01
CA PRO A 298 -6.61 -15.83 9.10
C PRO A 298 -5.45 -16.76 9.53
N ASN A 299 -4.35 -16.82 8.78
CA ASN A 299 -3.20 -17.68 9.04
C ASN A 299 -1.95 -16.92 9.53
N GLY A 300 -1.99 -15.59 9.56
CA GLY A 300 -0.87 -14.73 9.96
C GLY A 300 -0.89 -13.35 9.33
N SER A 301 0.14 -12.55 9.60
CA SER A 301 0.24 -11.17 9.12
C SER A 301 1.69 -10.73 8.82
N THR A 302 1.87 -9.68 8.02
CA THR A 302 3.19 -9.07 7.74
C THR A 302 3.10 -7.55 7.61
N ILE A 303 4.08 -6.84 8.18
CA ILE A 303 4.22 -5.37 8.08
C ILE A 303 5.41 -5.05 7.16
N PHE A 304 5.16 -4.30 6.08
CA PHE A 304 6.20 -3.72 5.21
C PHE A 304 6.25 -2.21 5.36
N ARG A 305 7.39 -1.65 5.78
CA ARG A 305 7.62 -0.21 5.75
C ARG A 305 8.12 0.26 4.40
N VAL A 306 7.52 1.34 3.91
CA VAL A 306 7.87 1.98 2.63
C VAL A 306 8.09 3.47 2.86
N CYS A 307 9.18 4.03 2.33
CA CYS A 307 9.49 5.46 2.44
C CYS A 307 9.10 6.21 1.14
N ARG A 308 8.85 7.53 1.25
CA ARG A 308 8.39 8.41 0.17
C ARG A 308 9.46 8.72 -0.88
N ASP A 309 9.31 8.15 -2.09
CA ASP A 309 10.16 8.43 -3.26
C ASP A 309 9.51 9.51 -4.17
N ARG A 310 9.99 10.76 -4.02
CA ARG A 310 9.56 11.91 -4.85
C ARG A 310 9.85 11.71 -6.34
N SER A 311 10.90 10.97 -6.70
CA SER A 311 11.23 10.67 -8.10
C SER A 311 10.26 9.67 -8.73
N TYR A 312 9.58 8.87 -7.91
CA TYR A 312 8.53 7.96 -8.33
C TYR A 312 7.17 8.67 -8.34
N TRP A 313 6.87 9.50 -7.33
CA TRP A 313 5.70 10.39 -7.39
C TRP A 313 5.71 11.27 -8.65
N ASN A 314 6.81 11.98 -8.94
CA ASN A 314 6.92 12.81 -10.15
C ASN A 314 6.69 12.04 -11.45
N LEU A 315 7.11 10.76 -11.52
CA LEU A 315 6.80 9.89 -12.66
C LEU A 315 5.31 9.57 -12.73
N MET A 316 4.70 9.17 -11.61
CA MET A 316 3.28 8.83 -11.57
C MET A 316 2.40 10.03 -11.85
N HIS A 317 2.67 11.17 -11.22
CA HIS A 317 1.91 12.42 -11.37
C HIS A 317 1.76 12.85 -12.83
N GLY A 318 2.80 12.72 -13.65
CA GLY A 318 2.72 13.00 -15.08
C GLY A 318 1.71 12.11 -15.82
N ILE A 319 1.60 10.84 -15.44
CA ILE A 319 0.71 9.84 -16.06
C ILE A 319 -0.72 9.98 -15.50
N LEU A 320 -0.85 10.23 -14.19
CA LEU A 320 -2.14 10.50 -13.53
C LEU A 320 -2.75 11.81 -14.05
N ARG A 321 -1.91 12.80 -14.40
CA ARG A 321 -2.31 14.08 -15.00
C ARG A 321 -2.90 13.88 -16.39
N GLU A 322 -2.24 13.12 -17.27
CA GLU A 322 -2.78 12.80 -18.60
C GLU A 322 -4.12 12.06 -18.46
N PHE A 323 -4.16 10.98 -17.68
CA PHE A 323 -5.41 10.26 -17.40
C PHE A 323 -6.55 11.15 -16.87
N TRP A 324 -6.27 12.17 -16.06
CA TRP A 324 -7.32 13.05 -15.54
C TRP A 324 -7.68 14.22 -16.47
N TRP A 325 -6.69 15.01 -16.88
CA TRP A 325 -6.88 16.28 -17.58
C TRP A 325 -6.91 16.16 -19.10
N GLU A 326 -6.34 15.09 -19.67
CA GLU A 326 -6.39 14.81 -21.12
C GLU A 326 -7.48 13.78 -21.48
N ASN A 327 -7.91 12.94 -20.52
CA ASN A 327 -8.97 11.93 -20.73
C ASN A 327 -10.28 12.18 -19.96
N VAL A 328 -10.26 12.31 -18.62
CA VAL A 328 -11.51 12.36 -17.82
C VAL A 328 -12.24 13.71 -17.91
N ILE A 329 -11.54 14.84 -17.77
CA ILE A 329 -12.17 16.17 -17.73
C ILE A 329 -12.78 16.57 -19.09
N PRO A 330 -12.09 16.48 -20.24
CA PRO A 330 -12.68 16.83 -21.54
C PRO A 330 -13.89 15.96 -21.91
N ALA A 331 -13.88 14.69 -21.49
CA ALA A 331 -15.02 13.80 -21.68
C ALA A 331 -16.26 14.24 -20.89
N ARG A 332 -16.08 14.67 -19.62
CA ARG A 332 -17.15 15.25 -18.80
C ARG A 332 -17.69 16.54 -19.42
N GLU A 333 -16.80 17.42 -19.92
CA GLU A 333 -17.18 18.66 -20.60
C GLU A 333 -18.00 18.37 -21.88
N ALA A 334 -17.61 17.39 -22.68
CA ALA A 334 -18.37 16.94 -23.85
C ALA A 334 -19.76 16.39 -23.47
N LEU A 335 -19.87 15.62 -22.37
CA LEU A 335 -21.17 15.13 -21.87
C LEU A 335 -22.08 16.26 -21.34
N LEU A 336 -21.53 17.27 -20.66
CA LEU A 336 -22.28 18.45 -20.24
C LEU A 336 -22.83 19.27 -21.42
N LEU A 337 -22.22 19.14 -22.60
CA LEU A 337 -22.70 19.71 -23.87
C LEU A 337 -23.61 18.74 -24.67
N GLY A 338 -23.97 17.58 -24.10
CA GLY A 338 -24.81 16.57 -24.76
C GLY A 338 -24.13 15.77 -25.87
N LYS A 339 -22.79 15.77 -25.93
CA LYS A 339 -22.00 15.20 -27.04
C LYS A 339 -21.37 13.85 -26.71
N GLU A 340 -22.17 12.81 -26.55
CA GLU A 340 -21.68 11.47 -26.17
C GLU A 340 -20.62 10.89 -27.13
N GLU A 341 -20.74 11.13 -28.44
CA GLU A 341 -19.74 10.67 -29.44
C GLU A 341 -18.43 11.47 -29.40
N GLU A 342 -18.45 12.72 -28.92
CA GLU A 342 -17.23 13.51 -28.70
C GLU A 342 -16.52 13.03 -27.42
N ALA A 343 -17.28 12.73 -26.36
CA ALA A 343 -16.73 12.17 -25.11
C ALA A 343 -15.95 10.86 -25.33
N LYS A 344 -16.38 9.99 -26.26
CA LYS A 344 -15.69 8.73 -26.61
C LYS A 344 -14.29 8.94 -27.22
N GLN A 345 -13.99 10.10 -27.80
CA GLN A 345 -12.67 10.39 -28.37
C GLN A 345 -11.58 10.46 -27.30
N TYR A 346 -11.96 10.75 -26.06
CA TYR A 346 -11.06 10.88 -24.91
C TYR A 346 -10.82 9.56 -24.15
N ILE A 347 -11.32 8.41 -24.63
CA ILE A 347 -11.08 7.10 -24.01
C ILE A 347 -9.56 6.82 -23.97
N PRO A 348 -8.97 6.60 -22.79
CA PRO A 348 -7.54 6.33 -22.67
C PRO A 348 -7.17 4.95 -23.22
N THR A 349 -5.98 4.83 -23.80
CA THR A 349 -5.37 3.53 -24.12
C THR A 349 -5.24 2.65 -22.86
N SER A 350 -5.24 1.32 -23.04
CA SER A 350 -5.10 0.36 -21.92
C SER A 350 -3.85 0.57 -21.08
N THR A 351 -2.75 1.04 -21.68
CA THR A 351 -1.51 1.45 -21.02
C THR A 351 -1.06 2.82 -21.52
N HIS A 352 -0.27 3.53 -20.70
CA HIS A 352 0.42 4.76 -21.08
C HIS A 352 1.86 4.46 -21.51
N LYS A 353 2.47 5.35 -22.33
CA LYS A 353 3.86 5.20 -22.85
C LYS A 353 4.93 4.99 -21.76
N GLN A 354 4.67 5.40 -20.52
CA GLN A 354 5.56 5.20 -19.36
C GLN A 354 5.12 4.10 -18.37
N THR A 355 4.03 3.36 -18.64
CA THR A 355 3.55 2.27 -17.75
C THR A 355 4.65 1.26 -17.41
N GLY A 356 5.47 0.84 -18.39
CA GLY A 356 6.57 -0.08 -18.15
C GLY A 356 7.62 0.45 -17.16
N LEU A 357 7.98 1.74 -17.28
CA LEU A 357 8.93 2.40 -16.36
C LEU A 357 8.34 2.53 -14.95
N ALA A 358 7.04 2.83 -14.84
CA ALA A 358 6.34 2.89 -13.57
C ALA A 358 6.30 1.52 -12.88
N ILE A 359 6.04 0.43 -13.62
CA ILE A 359 6.09 -0.95 -13.10
C ILE A 359 7.51 -1.30 -12.63
N VAL A 360 8.56 -0.98 -13.41
CA VAL A 360 9.96 -1.24 -13.03
C VAL A 360 10.36 -0.49 -11.75
N LYS A 361 10.00 0.80 -11.62
CA LYS A 361 10.23 1.53 -10.35
C LYS A 361 9.44 0.93 -9.19
N SER A 362 8.20 0.48 -9.42
CA SER A 362 7.38 -0.17 -8.38
C SER A 362 8.01 -1.46 -7.87
N LEU A 363 8.54 -2.29 -8.78
CA LEU A 363 9.22 -3.54 -8.45
C LEU A 363 10.50 -3.27 -7.64
N LYS A 364 11.29 -2.26 -8.03
CA LYS A 364 12.48 -1.83 -7.27
C LYS A 364 12.10 -1.42 -5.85
N LEU A 365 11.22 -0.43 -5.70
CA LEU A 365 10.80 0.07 -4.39
C LEU A 365 10.15 -1.01 -3.51
N ALA A 366 9.43 -1.98 -4.10
CA ALA A 366 8.83 -3.09 -3.38
C ALA A 366 9.86 -4.15 -2.92
N SER A 367 11.02 -4.23 -3.58
CA SER A 367 12.18 -5.02 -3.10
C SER A 367 13.04 -4.28 -2.07
N GLU A 368 12.94 -2.95 -2.01
CA GLU A 368 13.63 -2.09 -1.03
C GLU A 368 12.78 -1.81 0.22
N ALA A 369 11.48 -2.13 0.19
CA ALA A 369 10.57 -2.00 1.33
C ALA A 369 10.97 -2.94 2.48
N LYS A 370 11.21 -2.38 3.67
CA LYS A 370 11.66 -3.17 4.83
C LYS A 370 10.49 -3.97 5.39
N LEU A 371 10.56 -5.30 5.32
CA LEU A 371 9.77 -6.17 6.19
C LEU A 371 10.16 -5.83 7.65
N LEU A 372 9.21 -5.38 8.47
CA LEU A 372 9.44 -5.08 9.88
C LEU A 372 9.04 -6.25 10.79
N CYS A 373 7.98 -6.95 10.42
CA CYS A 373 7.35 -7.96 11.24
C CYS A 373 6.71 -9.02 10.35
N ARG A 374 6.82 -10.28 10.75
CA ARG A 374 6.03 -11.41 10.27
C ARG A 374 5.43 -12.13 11.46
N GLU A 375 4.14 -12.45 11.37
CA GLU A 375 3.43 -13.26 12.34
C GLU A 375 2.79 -14.44 11.62
N ILE A 376 3.01 -15.66 12.11
CA ILE A 376 2.46 -16.90 11.54
C ILE A 376 2.01 -17.78 12.71
N ALA A 377 0.75 -18.20 12.68
CA ALA A 377 0.15 -19.05 13.73
C ALA A 377 0.39 -18.55 15.18
N GLY A 378 0.40 -17.23 15.39
CA GLY A 378 0.64 -16.60 16.69
C GLY A 378 2.11 -16.39 17.08
N HIS A 379 3.08 -16.95 16.35
CA HIS A 379 4.50 -16.62 16.54
C HIS A 379 4.84 -15.33 15.79
N VAL A 380 5.47 -14.37 16.48
CA VAL A 380 5.84 -13.04 15.96
C VAL A 380 7.35 -12.91 15.85
N GLU A 381 7.83 -12.56 14.65
CA GLU A 381 9.24 -12.36 14.29
C GLU A 381 9.43 -10.92 13.78
N PHE A 382 10.41 -10.20 14.32
CA PHE A 382 10.76 -8.82 13.93
C PHE A 382 12.12 -8.78 13.20
N PHE A 383 12.28 -7.80 12.30
CA PHE A 383 13.43 -7.65 11.40
C PHE A 383 13.92 -6.19 11.36
#